data_AF-A0A2E9YUY2-F1
#
_entry.id   AF-A0A2E9YUY2-F1
#
_cell.length_a   1.000
_cell.length_b   1.000
_cell.length_c   1.000
_cell.angle_alpha   90.00
_cell.angle_beta   90.00
_cell.angle_gamma   90.00
#
_symmetry.space_group_name_H-M   'P 1'
#
loop_
_entity.id
_entity.type
_entity.pdbx_description
1 polymer ?
#
loop_
_entity_poly.entity_id
_entity_poly.type
_entity_poly.pdbx_seq_one_letter_code
_entity_poly.pdbx_strand_id
1 'polypeptide(L)'
;MNYHYEIAAIERAFADLLTAYPELEEDETLRADMLSGETDADFVLSRLLTEERDANSMSAAIGERIKDLQARKARSDKRKDAMRSLMLKLMKVGCITKRKLAEATISVGKGRDSVEITDETLIAPRFMRVVKSPDKTLIKEALEAGRVVKGAAIKTGDETLSVRVA
;
A
#
# COMPACT_ATOMS: atom_id res chain seq x y z
N MET A 1 7.47 27.01 -1.53
CA MET A 1 7.31 27.20 -2.99
C MET A 1 5.92 26.70 -3.35
N ASN A 2 5.14 27.43 -4.14
CA ASN A 2 3.74 27.07 -4.43
C ASN A 2 3.65 26.56 -5.87
N TYR A 3 3.90 25.26 -6.05
CA TYR A 3 3.86 24.63 -7.37
C TYR A 3 2.51 24.82 -8.08
N HIS A 4 1.41 24.91 -7.35
CA HIS A 4 0.10 25.14 -7.97
C HIS A 4 0.02 26.52 -8.64
N TYR A 5 0.68 27.52 -8.08
CA TYR A 5 0.75 28.84 -8.70
C TYR A 5 1.66 28.84 -9.94
N GLU A 6 2.83 28.20 -9.85
CA GLU A 6 3.78 28.10 -10.98
C GLU A 6 3.15 27.32 -12.15
N ILE A 7 2.46 26.21 -11.86
CA ILE A 7 1.74 25.43 -12.87
C ILE A 7 0.63 26.26 -13.51
N ALA A 8 -0.21 26.94 -12.72
CA ALA A 8 -1.28 27.78 -13.26
C ALA A 8 -0.74 28.95 -14.14
N ALA A 9 0.43 29.48 -13.80
CA ALA A 9 1.09 30.50 -14.62
C ALA A 9 1.57 29.93 -15.97
N ILE A 10 2.15 28.73 -15.96
CA ILE A 10 2.59 28.01 -17.18
C ILE A 10 1.38 27.63 -18.04
N GLU A 11 0.30 27.11 -17.45
CA GLU A 11 -0.95 26.80 -18.15
C GLU A 11 -1.50 28.01 -18.89
N ARG A 12 -1.50 29.17 -18.22
CA ARG A 12 -1.95 30.42 -18.84
C ARG A 12 -1.02 30.87 -19.96
N ALA A 13 0.29 30.87 -19.74
CA ALA A 13 1.26 31.25 -20.77
C ALA A 13 1.14 30.36 -22.01
N PHE A 14 0.89 29.06 -21.80
CA PHE A 14 0.69 28.11 -22.88
C PHE A 14 -0.64 28.31 -23.63
N ALA A 15 -1.72 28.64 -22.91
CA ALA A 15 -2.99 29.00 -23.55
C ALA A 15 -2.87 30.27 -24.42
N ASP A 16 -2.09 31.26 -23.97
CA ASP A 16 -1.79 32.46 -24.74
C ASP A 16 -0.97 32.12 -26.00
N LEU A 17 0.01 31.21 -25.90
CA LEU A 17 0.79 30.71 -27.05
C LEU A 17 -0.09 29.97 -28.06
N LEU A 18 -0.99 29.08 -27.63
CA LEU A 18 -1.93 28.39 -28.51
C LEU A 18 -2.88 29.35 -29.22
N THR A 19 -3.27 30.44 -28.55
CA THR A 19 -4.10 31.48 -29.16
C THR A 19 -3.34 32.26 -30.23
N ALA A 20 -2.05 32.55 -29.99
CA ALA A 20 -1.20 33.27 -30.93
C ALA A 20 -0.74 32.40 -32.12
N TYR A 21 -0.54 31.11 -31.88
CA TYR A 21 -0.02 30.13 -32.84
C TYR A 21 -0.88 28.84 -32.81
N PRO A 22 -2.06 28.82 -33.45
CA PRO A 22 -2.96 27.67 -33.45
C PRO A 22 -2.36 26.39 -34.03
N GLU A 23 -1.37 26.51 -34.92
CA GLU A 23 -0.64 25.39 -35.53
C GLU A 23 0.07 24.48 -34.51
N LEU A 24 0.33 24.98 -33.29
CA LEU A 24 0.91 24.19 -32.21
C LEU A 24 -0.01 23.04 -31.75
N GLU A 25 -1.32 23.11 -32.00
CA GLU A 25 -2.21 22.00 -31.65
C GLU A 25 -1.88 20.72 -32.42
N GLU A 26 -1.49 20.85 -33.68
CA GLU A 26 -1.27 19.74 -34.62
C GLU A 26 0.21 19.29 -34.67
N ASP A 27 1.15 20.16 -34.28
CA ASP A 27 2.59 19.85 -34.23
C ASP A 27 3.09 19.71 -32.78
N GLU A 28 3.11 18.47 -32.30
CA GLU A 28 3.59 18.15 -30.95
C GLU A 28 5.07 18.51 -30.72
N THR A 29 5.92 18.42 -31.75
CA THR A 29 7.36 18.70 -31.62
C THR A 29 7.59 20.20 -31.45
N LEU A 30 7.00 20.99 -32.34
CA LEU A 30 7.04 22.45 -32.26
C LEU A 30 6.41 22.95 -30.94
N ARG A 31 5.32 22.33 -30.50
CA ARG A 31 4.66 22.64 -29.22
C ARG A 31 5.57 22.40 -28.02
N ALA A 32 6.30 21.28 -28.00
CA ALA A 32 7.24 20.98 -26.93
C ALA A 32 8.42 21.97 -26.90
N ASP A 33 8.99 22.28 -28.07
CA ASP A 33 10.10 23.23 -28.19
C ASP A 33 9.70 24.64 -27.74
N MET A 34 8.50 25.10 -28.14
CA MET A 34 7.97 26.41 -27.71
C MET A 34 7.64 26.43 -26.23
N LEU A 35 7.09 25.35 -25.67
CA LEU A 35 6.84 25.25 -24.22
C LEU A 35 8.15 25.35 -23.41
N SER A 36 9.20 24.65 -23.86
CA SER A 36 10.52 24.68 -23.22
C SER A 36 11.23 26.04 -23.38
N GLY A 37 11.09 26.68 -24.55
CA GLY A 37 11.75 27.95 -24.85
C GLY A 37 11.08 29.18 -24.24
N GLU A 38 9.74 29.19 -24.17
CA GLU A 38 8.96 30.36 -23.74
C GLU A 38 8.47 30.28 -22.28
N THR A 39 8.58 29.11 -21.64
CA THR A 39 8.12 28.93 -20.25
C THR A 39 9.16 28.25 -19.38
N ASP A 40 8.98 28.38 -18.05
CA ASP A 40 9.83 27.70 -17.06
C ASP A 40 9.42 26.23 -16.81
N ALA A 41 8.65 25.60 -17.71
CA ALA A 41 8.08 24.26 -17.51
C ALA A 41 9.15 23.21 -17.16
N ASP A 42 10.27 23.19 -17.87
CA ASP A 42 11.35 22.22 -17.62
C ASP A 42 12.04 22.43 -16.28
N PHE A 43 12.17 23.69 -15.83
CA PHE A 43 12.71 24.00 -14.51
C PHE A 43 11.78 23.54 -13.40
N VAL A 44 10.47 23.72 -13.57
CA VAL A 44 9.45 23.26 -12.61
C VAL A 44 9.43 21.72 -12.57
N LEU A 45 9.45 21.05 -13.72
CA LEU A 45 9.51 19.59 -13.81
C LEU A 45 10.78 19.02 -13.14
N SER A 46 11.94 19.64 -13.39
CA SER A 46 13.21 19.21 -12.79
C SER A 46 13.22 19.35 -11.26
N ARG A 47 12.61 20.42 -10.74
CA ARG A 47 12.44 20.63 -9.30
C ARG A 47 11.49 19.59 -8.68
N LEU A 48 10.32 19.37 -9.28
CA LEU A 48 9.36 18.35 -8.85
C LEU A 48 9.98 16.95 -8.84
N LEU A 49 10.76 16.61 -9.87
CA LEU A 49 11.50 15.35 -9.95
C LEU A 49 12.53 15.19 -8.81
N THR A 50 13.22 16.28 -8.46
CA THR A 50 14.19 16.27 -7.36
C THR A 50 13.48 16.03 -6.02
N GLU A 51 12.38 16.73 -5.76
CA GLU A 51 11.59 16.54 -4.54
C GLU A 51 11.00 15.12 -4.45
N GLU A 52 10.50 14.57 -5.56
CA GLU A 52 10.02 13.18 -5.61
C GLU A 52 11.12 12.19 -5.23
N ARG A 53 12.32 12.36 -5.78
CA ARG A 53 13.47 11.49 -5.49
C ARG A 53 13.95 11.60 -4.06
N ASP A 54 13.96 12.80 -3.49
CA ASP A 54 14.31 13.03 -2.09
C ASP A 54 13.29 12.36 -1.16
N ALA A 55 11.99 12.52 -1.46
CA ALA A 55 10.91 11.87 -0.73
C ALA A 55 11.00 10.34 -0.81
N ASN A 56 11.29 9.79 -2.00
CA ASN A 56 11.47 8.35 -2.20
C ASN A 56 12.68 7.81 -1.42
N SER A 57 13.80 8.53 -1.45
CA SER A 57 15.01 8.17 -0.70
C SER A 57 14.76 8.16 0.82
N MET A 58 14.05 9.18 1.32
CA MET A 58 13.66 9.25 2.73
C MET A 58 12.69 8.13 3.11
N SER A 59 11.70 7.86 2.26
CA SER A 59 10.73 6.76 2.44
C SER A 59 11.43 5.41 2.56
N ALA A 60 12.38 5.12 1.68
CA ALA A 60 13.18 3.89 1.73
C ALA A 60 13.99 3.78 3.03
N ALA A 61 14.65 4.86 3.45
CA ALA A 61 15.42 4.89 4.70
C ALA A 61 14.54 4.68 5.94
N ILE A 62 13.35 5.30 5.96
CA ILE A 62 12.34 5.08 7.02
C ILE A 62 11.88 3.63 7.01
N GLY A 63 11.66 3.04 5.83
CA GLY A 63 11.31 1.62 5.67
C GLY A 63 12.31 0.69 6.34
N GLU A 64 13.62 0.91 6.13
CA GLU A 64 14.67 0.14 6.80
C GLU A 64 14.65 0.32 8.32
N ARG A 65 14.44 1.55 8.80
CA ARG A 65 14.32 1.81 10.24
C ARG A 65 13.12 1.10 10.86
N ILE A 66 12.00 1.03 10.15
CA ILE A 66 10.81 0.30 10.59
C ILE A 66 11.11 -1.19 10.71
N LYS A 67 11.80 -1.81 9.73
CA LYS A 67 12.19 -3.23 9.78
C LYS A 67 13.02 -3.52 11.04
N ASP A 68 14.00 -2.67 11.34
CA ASP A 68 14.82 -2.79 12.55
C ASP A 68 14.01 -2.71 13.85
N LEU A 69 13.07 -1.76 13.91
CA LEU A 69 12.20 -1.58 15.07
C LEU A 69 11.24 -2.76 15.24
N GLN A 70 10.71 -3.31 14.14
CA GLN A 70 9.88 -4.51 14.17
C GLN A 70 10.67 -5.72 14.67
N ALA A 71 11.92 -5.89 14.23
CA ALA A 71 12.79 -6.96 14.73
C ALA A 71 13.08 -6.82 16.23
N ARG A 72 13.30 -5.59 16.72
CA ARG A 72 13.46 -5.30 18.16
C ARG A 72 12.18 -5.61 18.94
N LYS A 73 11.02 -5.17 18.44
CA LYS A 73 9.71 -5.47 19.02
C LYS A 73 9.50 -6.99 19.13
N ALA A 74 9.76 -7.73 18.06
CA ALA A 74 9.60 -9.19 18.03
C ALA A 74 10.48 -9.90 19.08
N ARG A 75 11.70 -9.41 19.36
CA ARG A 75 12.54 -9.94 20.45
C ARG A 75 11.94 -9.68 21.83
N SER A 76 11.40 -8.48 22.05
CA SER A 76 10.71 -8.14 23.30
C SER A 76 9.43 -8.96 23.50
N ASP A 77 8.65 -9.16 22.43
CA ASP A 77 7.46 -10.02 22.46
C ASP A 77 7.82 -11.47 22.79
N LYS A 78 8.85 -12.04 22.13
CA LYS A 78 9.36 -13.38 22.46
C LYS A 78 9.79 -13.49 23.93
N ARG A 79 10.48 -12.49 24.46
CA ARG A 79 10.89 -12.45 25.88
C ARG A 79 9.67 -12.39 26.81
N LYS A 80 8.69 -11.55 26.48
CA LYS A 80 7.42 -11.44 27.22
C LYS A 80 6.71 -12.80 27.28
N ASP A 81 6.57 -13.45 26.15
CA ASP A 81 5.87 -14.74 26.04
C ASP A 81 6.63 -15.86 26.76
N ALA A 82 7.97 -15.88 26.64
CA ALA A 82 8.81 -16.78 27.41
C ALA A 82 8.60 -16.60 28.92
N MET A 83 8.57 -15.35 29.41
CA MET A 83 8.35 -15.07 30.83
C MET A 83 6.96 -15.49 31.30
N ARG A 84 5.92 -15.28 30.48
CA ARG A 84 4.57 -15.77 30.76
C ARG A 84 4.51 -17.30 30.81
N SER A 85 5.23 -17.99 29.93
CA SER A 85 5.32 -19.45 29.94
C SER A 85 5.98 -19.97 31.22
N LEU A 86 7.03 -19.29 31.71
CA LEU A 86 7.72 -19.63 32.95
C LEU A 86 6.82 -19.39 34.17
N MET A 87 6.11 -18.26 34.22
CA MET A 87 5.12 -18.00 35.28
C MET A 87 4.04 -19.08 35.31
N LEU A 88 3.52 -19.50 34.15
CA LEU A 88 2.54 -20.57 34.07
C LEU A 88 3.12 -21.91 34.56
N LYS A 89 4.35 -22.26 34.15
CA LYS A 89 5.05 -23.46 34.64
C LYS A 89 5.19 -23.45 36.16
N LEU A 90 5.61 -22.32 36.73
CA LEU A 90 5.77 -22.16 38.18
C LEU A 90 4.44 -22.34 38.93
N MET A 91 3.36 -21.72 38.44
CA MET A 91 2.03 -21.87 39.02
C MET A 91 1.53 -23.31 38.97
N LYS A 92 1.82 -24.04 37.88
CA LYS A 92 1.49 -25.46 37.75
C LYS A 92 2.27 -26.34 38.74
N VAL A 93 3.57 -26.13 38.88
CA VAL A 93 4.40 -26.88 39.86
C VAL A 93 3.91 -26.66 41.29
N GLY A 94 3.53 -25.42 41.63
CA GLY A 94 2.99 -25.10 42.95
C GLY A 94 1.52 -25.49 43.15
N CYS A 95 0.84 -26.05 42.14
CA CYS A 95 -0.61 -26.27 42.16
C CYS A 95 -1.44 -25.02 42.54
N ILE A 96 -0.95 -23.82 42.20
CA ILE A 96 -1.59 -22.54 42.52
C ILE A 96 -2.37 -22.06 41.29
N THR A 97 -3.68 -21.82 41.45
CA THR A 97 -4.53 -21.30 40.37
C THR A 97 -4.58 -19.78 40.34
N LYS A 98 -4.32 -19.12 41.48
CA LYS A 98 -4.34 -17.66 41.61
C LYS A 98 -3.34 -17.19 42.67
N ARG A 99 -2.54 -16.17 42.36
CA ARG A 99 -1.59 -15.54 43.27
C ARG A 99 -1.67 -14.02 43.14
N LYS A 100 -1.86 -13.33 44.27
CA LYS A 100 -1.75 -11.87 44.35
C LYS A 100 -0.30 -11.48 44.64
N LEU A 101 0.24 -10.56 43.87
CA LEU A 101 1.52 -9.88 44.10
C LEU A 101 1.24 -8.40 44.34
N ALA A 102 2.24 -7.64 44.80
CA ALA A 102 2.11 -6.20 45.03
C ALA A 102 1.75 -5.44 43.74
N GLU A 103 2.30 -5.86 42.60
CA GLU A 103 2.12 -5.15 41.32
C GLU A 103 0.98 -5.73 40.45
N ALA A 104 0.59 -6.99 40.65
CA ALA A 104 -0.41 -7.66 39.81
C ALA A 104 -1.00 -8.91 40.45
N THR A 105 -2.17 -9.34 39.96
CA THR A 105 -2.73 -10.67 40.27
C THR A 105 -2.50 -11.60 39.07
N ILE A 106 -1.85 -12.75 39.32
CA ILE A 106 -1.63 -13.78 38.31
C ILE A 106 -2.66 -14.89 38.54
N SER A 107 -3.42 -15.24 37.50
CA SER A 107 -4.35 -16.37 37.53
C SER A 107 -4.20 -17.26 36.30
N VAL A 108 -4.27 -18.57 36.50
CA VAL A 108 -4.32 -19.56 35.42
C VAL A 108 -5.79 -19.76 35.03
N GLY A 109 -6.15 -19.32 33.82
CA GLY A 109 -7.45 -19.62 33.24
C GLY A 109 -7.51 -21.02 32.65
N LYS A 110 -8.71 -21.57 32.48
CA LYS A 110 -8.90 -22.76 31.63
C LYS A 110 -8.56 -22.39 30.19
N GLY A 111 -7.86 -23.28 29.49
CA GLY A 111 -7.63 -23.13 28.05
C GLY A 111 -8.97 -23.00 27.33
N ARG A 112 -9.02 -22.19 26.28
CA ARG A 112 -10.22 -22.05 25.46
C ARG A 112 -10.30 -23.28 24.54
N ASP A 113 -11.48 -23.91 24.47
CA ASP A 113 -11.71 -24.99 23.53
C ASP A 113 -11.54 -24.45 22.10
N SER A 114 -10.56 -24.98 21.38
CA SER A 114 -10.31 -24.70 19.97
C SER A 114 -10.57 -25.96 19.15
N VAL A 115 -11.32 -25.82 18.06
CA VAL A 115 -11.54 -26.91 17.12
C VAL A 115 -10.25 -27.13 16.33
N GLU A 116 -9.59 -28.25 16.56
CA GLU A 116 -8.47 -28.72 15.75
C GLU A 116 -9.04 -29.60 14.63
N ILE A 117 -8.84 -29.19 13.39
CA ILE A 117 -9.25 -29.97 12.22
C ILE A 117 -8.13 -30.96 11.92
N THR A 118 -8.36 -32.24 12.26
CA THR A 118 -7.38 -33.31 12.06
C THR A 118 -7.37 -33.85 10.63
N ASP A 119 -8.51 -33.82 9.93
CA ASP A 119 -8.64 -34.21 8.53
C ASP A 119 -9.83 -33.47 7.89
N GLU A 120 -9.56 -32.66 6.88
CA GLU A 120 -10.56 -31.86 6.16
C GLU A 120 -11.48 -32.72 5.27
N THR A 121 -11.03 -33.90 4.83
CA THR A 121 -11.77 -34.75 3.89
C THR A 121 -12.93 -35.51 4.53
N LEU A 122 -12.86 -35.69 5.85
CA LEU A 122 -13.92 -36.31 6.66
C LEU A 122 -14.95 -35.29 7.16
N ILE A 123 -14.71 -33.99 6.96
CA ILE A 123 -15.63 -32.93 7.38
C ILE A 123 -16.82 -32.92 6.45
N ALA A 124 -18.01 -33.07 7.02
CA ALA A 124 -19.25 -32.98 6.25
C ALA A 124 -19.34 -31.61 5.54
N PRO A 125 -19.83 -31.55 4.29
CA PRO A 125 -19.94 -30.30 3.51
C PRO A 125 -20.68 -29.15 4.22
N ARG A 126 -21.53 -29.47 5.19
CA ARG A 126 -22.24 -28.48 6.03
C ARG A 126 -21.31 -27.61 6.88
N PHE A 127 -20.10 -28.08 7.22
CA PHE A 127 -19.10 -27.35 7.98
C PHE A 127 -18.01 -26.71 7.10
N MET A 128 -18.04 -26.95 5.80
CA MET A 128 -17.10 -26.36 4.85
C MET A 128 -17.62 -25.02 4.32
N ARG A 129 -16.76 -24.00 4.34
CA ARG A 129 -17.05 -22.71 3.70
C ARG A 129 -16.58 -22.77 2.24
N VAL A 130 -17.52 -22.73 1.29
CA VAL A 130 -17.20 -22.60 -0.13
C VAL A 130 -17.06 -21.12 -0.49
N VAL A 131 -15.83 -20.67 -0.75
CA VAL A 131 -15.56 -19.30 -1.23
C VAL A 131 -15.58 -19.32 -2.75
N LYS A 132 -16.65 -18.79 -3.37
CA LYS A 132 -16.69 -18.50 -4.81
C LYS A 132 -16.32 -17.03 -5.03
N SER A 133 -15.10 -16.78 -5.45
CA SER A 133 -14.63 -15.44 -5.84
C SER A 133 -14.70 -15.27 -7.37
N PRO A 134 -15.17 -14.12 -7.89
CA PRO A 134 -15.10 -13.82 -9.31
C PRO A 134 -13.66 -13.79 -9.81
N ASP A 135 -13.41 -14.45 -10.94
CA ASP A 135 -12.09 -14.41 -11.57
C ASP A 135 -11.95 -13.16 -12.45
N LYS A 136 -11.21 -12.18 -11.96
CA LYS A 136 -11.08 -10.87 -12.60
C LYS A 136 -10.30 -10.94 -13.92
N THR A 137 -9.41 -11.91 -14.12
CA THR A 137 -8.64 -12.04 -15.36
C THR A 137 -9.55 -12.51 -16.49
N LEU A 138 -10.31 -13.59 -16.27
CA LEU A 138 -11.27 -14.11 -17.24
C LEU A 138 -12.38 -13.10 -17.56
N ILE A 139 -12.81 -12.33 -16.57
CA ILE A 139 -13.78 -11.24 -16.76
C ILE A 139 -13.18 -10.13 -17.64
N LYS A 140 -11.93 -9.75 -17.40
CA LYS A 140 -11.23 -8.73 -18.21
C LYS A 140 -11.03 -9.20 -19.65
N GLU A 141 -10.56 -10.43 -19.84
CA GLU A 141 -10.39 -11.05 -21.16
C GLU A 141 -11.71 -11.16 -21.93
N ALA A 142 -12.80 -11.54 -21.25
CA ALA A 142 -14.12 -11.62 -21.87
C ALA A 142 -14.67 -10.24 -22.28
N LEU A 143 -14.45 -9.21 -21.44
CA LEU A 143 -14.87 -7.84 -21.74
C LEU A 143 -14.02 -7.20 -22.85
N GLU A 144 -12.72 -7.48 -22.90
CA GLU A 144 -11.81 -7.02 -23.97
C GLU A 144 -12.13 -7.72 -25.31
N ALA A 145 -12.55 -8.98 -25.28
CA ALA A 145 -13.03 -9.72 -26.45
C ALA A 145 -14.45 -9.33 -26.91
N GLY A 146 -15.04 -8.27 -26.34
CA GLY A 146 -16.35 -7.75 -26.71
C GLY A 146 -17.55 -8.57 -26.20
N ARG A 147 -17.35 -9.51 -25.27
CA ARG A 147 -18.45 -10.27 -24.63
C ARG A 147 -18.95 -9.53 -23.39
N VAL A 148 -20.26 -9.38 -23.28
CA VAL A 148 -20.88 -8.71 -22.12
C VAL A 148 -20.88 -9.64 -20.92
N VAL A 149 -20.09 -9.31 -19.89
CA VAL A 149 -20.17 -9.95 -18.56
C VAL A 149 -21.13 -9.14 -17.69
N LYS A 150 -22.30 -9.70 -17.38
CA LYS A 150 -23.27 -9.05 -16.47
C LYS A 150 -22.61 -8.81 -15.10
N GLY A 151 -22.48 -7.53 -14.72
CA GLY A 151 -21.90 -7.11 -13.44
C GLY A 151 -20.44 -6.65 -13.48
N ALA A 152 -19.80 -6.61 -14.66
CA ALA A 152 -18.45 -6.08 -14.81
C ALA A 152 -18.38 -5.09 -16.00
N ALA A 153 -17.65 -4.00 -15.80
CA ALA A 153 -17.43 -2.98 -16.81
C ALA A 153 -15.95 -2.60 -16.82
N ILE A 154 -15.39 -2.37 -18.01
CA ILE A 154 -14.05 -1.80 -18.15
C ILE A 154 -14.16 -0.33 -17.76
N LYS A 155 -13.41 0.07 -16.73
CA LYS A 155 -13.16 1.48 -16.41
C LYS A 155 -11.71 1.77 -16.75
N THR A 156 -11.49 2.70 -17.68
CA THR A 156 -10.18 3.30 -17.86
C THR A 156 -9.89 4.14 -16.62
N GLY A 157 -8.77 3.87 -15.96
CA GLY A 157 -8.31 4.68 -14.82
C GLY A 157 -7.74 6.01 -15.29
N ASP A 158 -7.45 6.89 -14.34
CA ASP A 158 -6.80 8.17 -14.61
C ASP A 158 -5.40 7.96 -15.20
N GLU A 159 -4.92 8.93 -15.98
CA GLU A 159 -3.58 8.91 -16.56
C GLU A 159 -2.52 8.86 -15.47
N THR A 160 -1.47 8.05 -15.68
CA THR A 160 -0.39 7.85 -14.72
C THR A 160 0.95 8.31 -15.28
N LEU A 161 1.70 9.08 -14.49
CA LEU A 161 3.06 9.47 -14.83
C LEU A 161 4.05 8.31 -14.60
N SER A 162 4.91 8.04 -15.59
CA SER A 162 6.01 7.08 -15.50
C SER A 162 7.35 7.81 -15.58
N VAL A 163 8.11 7.82 -14.49
CA VAL A 163 9.48 8.34 -14.46
C VAL A 163 10.47 7.19 -14.60
N ARG A 164 11.33 7.24 -15.62
CA ARG A 164 12.41 6.26 -15.83
C ARG A 164 13.76 6.98 -15.80
N VAL A 165 14.76 6.30 -15.28
CA VAL A 165 16.14 6.77 -15.34
C VAL A 165 16.66 6.53 -16.76
N ALA A 166 17.26 7.54 -17.36
CA ALA A 166 17.96 7.44 -18.64
C ALA A 166 19.27 6.66 -18.50
#